data_AF-A0A8J6I5N1-F1
#
_entry.id   AF-A0A8J6I5N1-F1
#
_cell.length_a   1.000
_cell.length_b   1.000
_cell.length_c   1.000
_cell.angle_alpha   90.00
_cell.angle_beta   90.00
_cell.angle_gamma   90.00
#
_symmetry.space_group_name_H-M   'P 1'
#
loop_
_entity.id
_entity.type
_entity.pdbx_description
1 polymer ?
#
loop_
_entity_poly.entity_id
_entity_poly.type
_entity_poly.pdbx_seq_one_letter_code
_entity_poly.pdbx_strand_id
1 'polypeptide(L)'
;MTKTTSSADRLGRLLNLVPYLLARPGIRLTDAAADLGISERRLREDLELLWMCGLPGYGPGDLIDMAFDEDSVTITYDAGIDRPLRLTPDEALALHVALR
;
A
#
# COMPACT_ATOMS: atom_id res chain seq x y z
N MET A 1 14.51 -16.53 1.10
CA MET A 1 13.61 -17.05 2.16
C MET A 1 12.60 -15.96 2.49
N THR A 2 11.34 -16.11 2.08
CA THR A 2 10.27 -15.15 2.38
C THR A 2 9.91 -15.26 3.86
N LYS A 3 10.05 -14.16 4.61
CA LYS A 3 9.71 -14.06 6.03
C LYS A 3 8.19 -14.25 6.20
N THR A 4 7.75 -15.10 7.14
CA THR A 4 6.33 -15.17 7.52
C THR A 4 5.91 -13.77 7.98
N THR A 5 5.09 -13.10 7.19
CA THR A 5 4.69 -11.71 7.41
C THR A 5 3.55 -11.71 8.43
N SER A 6 3.72 -11.01 9.55
CA SER A 6 2.61 -10.85 10.50
C SER A 6 1.53 -9.93 9.92
N SER A 7 0.30 -10.02 10.44
CA SER A 7 -0.78 -9.09 10.05
C SER A 7 -0.39 -7.63 10.30
N ALA A 8 0.39 -7.36 11.35
CA ALA A 8 0.93 -6.03 11.65
C ALA A 8 1.94 -5.56 10.59
N ASP A 9 2.88 -6.42 10.18
CA ASP A 9 3.85 -6.10 9.12
C ASP A 9 3.13 -5.82 7.79
N ARG A 10 2.09 -6.62 7.48
CA ARG A 10 1.28 -6.41 6.28
C ARG A 10 0.51 -5.10 6.33
N LEU A 11 -0.12 -4.77 7.46
CA LEU A 11 -0.85 -3.51 7.61
C LEU A 11 0.09 -2.31 7.46
N GLY A 12 1.24 -2.32 8.13
CA GLY A 12 2.23 -1.26 8.02
C GLY A 12 2.70 -1.03 6.59
N ARG A 13 2.88 -2.11 5.81
CA ARG A 13 3.19 -2.01 4.38
C ARG A 13 2.04 -1.40 3.58
N LEU A 14 0.81 -1.88 3.75
CA LEU A 14 -0.36 -1.35 3.04
C LEU A 14 -0.53 0.16 3.27
N LEU A 15 -0.42 0.60 4.52
CA LEU A 15 -0.55 2.01 4.90
C LEU A 15 0.56 2.92 4.33
N ASN A 16 1.67 2.35 3.87
CA ASN A 16 2.79 3.11 3.28
C ASN A 16 3.00 2.84 1.80
N LEU A 17 2.23 1.94 1.17
CA LEU A 17 2.48 1.52 -0.21
C LEU A 17 2.17 2.63 -1.22
N VAL A 18 1.06 3.34 -1.04
CA VAL A 18 0.68 4.48 -1.90
C VAL A 18 1.75 5.58 -1.90
N PRO A 19 2.18 6.13 -0.73
CA PRO A 19 3.23 7.16 -0.72
C PRO A 19 4.60 6.62 -1.19
N TYR A 20 4.89 5.33 -1.00
CA TYR A 20 6.09 4.70 -1.55
C TYR A 20 6.09 4.73 -3.09
N LEU A 21 4.95 4.44 -3.73
CA LEU A 21 4.79 4.43 -5.18
C LEU A 21 4.70 5.84 -5.77
N LEU A 22 4.05 6.79 -5.08
CA LEU A 22 4.03 8.20 -5.48
C LEU A 22 5.44 8.79 -5.57
N ALA A 23 6.34 8.39 -4.67
CA ALA A 23 7.74 8.82 -4.70
C ALA A 23 8.56 8.16 -5.82
N ARG A 24 8.03 7.13 -6.50
CA ARG A 24 8.71 6.35 -7.53
C ARG A 24 7.77 6.01 -8.71
N PRO A 25 7.28 7.01 -9.46
CA PRO A 25 6.39 6.76 -10.60
C PRO A 25 7.05 5.83 -11.61
N GLY A 26 6.32 4.79 -12.06
CA GLY A 26 6.81 3.82 -13.04
C GLY A 26 7.83 2.82 -12.49
N ILE A 27 7.93 2.65 -11.18
CA ILE A 27 8.79 1.60 -10.60
C ILE A 27 8.33 0.22 -11.06
N ARG A 28 9.29 -0.64 -11.39
CA ARG A 28 9.01 -2.05 -11.71
C ARG A 28 8.55 -2.80 -10.47
N LEU A 29 7.58 -3.70 -10.63
CA LEU A 29 7.06 -4.52 -9.55
C LEU A 29 8.13 -5.41 -8.91
N THR A 30 9.10 -5.87 -9.70
CA THR A 30 10.30 -6.59 -9.23
C THR A 30 11.11 -5.77 -8.23
N ASP A 31 11.43 -4.52 -8.57
CA ASP A 31 12.22 -3.62 -7.73
C ASP A 31 11.44 -3.21 -6.48
N ALA A 32 10.14 -2.89 -6.63
CA ALA A 32 9.27 -2.56 -5.50
C ALA A 32 9.11 -3.74 -4.52
N ALA A 33 8.95 -4.96 -5.04
CA ALA A 33 8.85 -6.16 -4.21
C ALA A 33 10.16 -6.42 -3.45
N ALA A 34 11.32 -6.19 -4.09
CA ALA A 34 12.63 -6.31 -3.48
C ALA A 34 12.83 -5.29 -2.35
N ASP A 35 12.50 -4.01 -2.59
CA ASP A 35 12.56 -2.93 -1.59
C ASP A 35 11.70 -3.25 -0.36
N LEU A 36 10.52 -3.81 -0.59
CA LEU A 36 9.54 -4.15 0.46
C LEU A 36 9.82 -5.53 1.11
N GLY A 37 10.80 -6.28 0.60
CA GLY A 37 11.17 -7.60 1.10
C GLY A 37 10.08 -8.67 0.94
N ILE A 38 9.22 -8.55 -0.06
CA ILE A 38 8.10 -9.46 -0.35
C ILE A 38 8.22 -10.08 -1.75
N SER A 39 7.37 -11.06 -2.08
CA SER A 39 7.26 -11.53 -3.46
C SER A 39 6.41 -10.56 -4.30
N GLU A 40 6.65 -10.53 -5.60
CA GLU A 40 5.80 -9.77 -6.55
C GLU A 40 4.33 -10.20 -6.48
N ARG A 41 4.07 -11.49 -6.28
CA ARG A 41 2.69 -11.98 -6.06
C ARG A 41 2.04 -11.32 -4.86
N ARG A 42 2.75 -11.23 -3.73
CA ARG A 42 2.25 -10.55 -2.51
C ARG A 42 2.03 -9.06 -2.76
N LEU A 43 2.91 -8.43 -3.54
CA LEU A 43 2.77 -7.03 -3.92
C LEU A 43 1.50 -6.82 -4.76
N ARG A 44 1.27 -7.64 -5.80
CA ARG A 44 0.05 -7.58 -6.62
C ARG A 44 -1.23 -7.76 -5.78
N GLU A 45 -1.26 -8.73 -4.87
CA GLU A 45 -2.40 -8.90 -3.93
C GLU A 45 -2.63 -7.68 -3.03
N ASP A 46 -1.57 -6.97 -2.64
CA ASP A 46 -1.67 -5.75 -1.84
C ASP A 46 -2.16 -4.56 -2.69
N LEU A 47 -1.74 -4.48 -3.96
CA LEU A 47 -2.22 -3.47 -4.92
C LEU A 47 -3.70 -3.68 -5.29
N GLU A 48 -4.12 -4.92 -5.52
CA GLU A 48 -5.53 -5.29 -5.76
C GLU A 48 -6.42 -4.89 -4.57
N LEU A 49 -5.94 -5.08 -3.34
CA LEU A 49 -6.66 -4.62 -2.16
C LEU A 49 -6.78 -3.10 -2.10
N LEU A 50 -5.69 -2.37 -2.40
CA LEU A 50 -5.70 -0.91 -2.39
C LEU A 50 -6.62 -0.32 -3.45
N TRP A 51 -6.75 -0.97 -4.61
CA TRP A 51 -7.71 -0.58 -5.65
C TRP A 51 -9.15 -0.51 -5.15
N MET A 52 -9.48 -1.28 -4.10
CA MET A 52 -10.81 -1.30 -3.49
C MET A 52 -10.98 -0.31 -2.32
N CYS A 53 -9.95 0.48 -2.01
CA CYS A 53 -9.94 1.43 -0.90
C CYS A 53 -10.06 2.86 -1.43
N GLY A 54 -10.66 3.77 -0.66
CA GLY A 54 -10.92 5.13 -1.15
C GLY A 54 -11.69 6.01 -0.17
N LEU A 55 -12.20 7.13 -0.70
CA LEU A 55 -13.02 8.07 0.05
C LEU A 55 -14.41 7.49 0.38
N PRO A 56 -15.05 7.96 1.47
CA PRO A 56 -16.40 7.53 1.82
C PRO A 56 -17.41 7.84 0.71
N GLY A 57 -18.28 6.88 0.39
CA GLY A 57 -19.29 7.01 -0.66
C GLY A 57 -19.03 6.12 -1.87
N TYR A 58 -17.76 5.74 -2.11
CA TYR A 58 -17.33 4.79 -3.16
C TYR A 58 -17.91 5.12 -4.55
N GLY A 59 -18.06 6.41 -4.86
CA GLY A 59 -18.48 6.88 -6.16
C GLY A 59 -17.38 6.72 -7.22
N PRO A 60 -17.71 6.95 -8.50
CA PRO A 60 -16.71 6.99 -9.56
C PRO A 60 -15.61 8.00 -9.23
N GLY A 61 -14.36 7.54 -9.18
CA GLY A 61 -13.19 8.37 -8.85
C GLY A 61 -12.86 8.51 -7.36
N ASP A 62 -13.60 7.84 -6.47
CA ASP A 62 -13.32 7.89 -5.03
C ASP A 62 -12.29 6.85 -4.57
N LEU A 63 -12.03 5.82 -5.38
CA LEU A 63 -11.10 4.73 -5.09
C LEU A 63 -9.68 5.06 -5.54
N ILE A 64 -8.69 4.62 -4.78
CA ILE A 64 -7.28 4.66 -5.15
C ILE A 64 -7.13 4.02 -6.53
N ASP A 65 -6.46 4.74 -7.43
CA ASP A 65 -6.29 4.32 -8.81
C ASP A 65 -4.81 4.28 -9.18
N MET A 66 -4.45 3.34 -10.06
CA MET A 66 -3.09 3.12 -10.50
C MET A 66 -3.04 2.59 -11.93
N ALA A 67 -2.07 3.07 -12.70
CA ALA A 67 -1.79 2.59 -14.04
C ALA A 67 -0.67 1.54 -14.00
N PHE A 68 -0.86 0.48 -14.79
CA PHE A 68 0.17 -0.52 -15.05
C PHE A 68 0.65 -0.40 -16.49
N ASP A 69 1.96 -0.39 -16.68
CA ASP A 69 2.60 -0.49 -18.00
C ASP A 69 3.64 -1.60 -17.96
N GLU A 70 3.41 -2.66 -18.74
CA GLU A 70 4.12 -3.94 -18.66
C GLU A 70 4.22 -4.45 -17.21
N ASP A 71 5.39 -4.26 -16.58
CA ASP A 71 5.69 -4.68 -15.21
C ASP A 71 5.94 -3.48 -14.26
N SER A 72 5.55 -2.28 -14.67
CA SER A 72 5.65 -1.06 -13.87
C SER A 72 4.30 -0.59 -13.34
N VAL A 73 4.33 0.17 -12.25
CA VAL A 73 3.11 0.72 -11.63
C VAL A 73 3.29 2.21 -11.30
N THR A 74 2.24 2.99 -11.51
CA THR A 74 2.17 4.40 -11.16
C THR A 74 0.83 4.71 -10.52
N ILE A 75 0.81 5.41 -9.38
CA ILE A 75 -0.44 5.90 -8.77
C ILE A 75 -1.00 7.03 -9.64
N THR A 76 -2.27 6.91 -10.04
CA THR A 76 -3.01 7.94 -10.79
C THR A 76 -3.95 8.74 -9.88
N TYR A 77 -4.38 8.16 -8.77
CA TYR A 77 -5.14 8.84 -7.72
C TYR A 77 -4.88 8.19 -6.35
N ASP A 78 -4.49 8.99 -5.36
CA ASP A 78 -4.02 8.51 -4.05
C ASP A 78 -5.08 8.51 -2.93
N ALA A 79 -6.28 9.05 -3.21
CA ALA A 79 -7.38 9.19 -2.25
C ALA A 79 -6.99 9.88 -0.92
N GLY A 80 -5.99 10.76 -0.94
CA GLY A 80 -5.50 11.50 0.24
C GLY A 80 -4.40 10.77 1.02
N ILE A 81 -3.86 9.66 0.52
CA ILE A 81 -2.74 8.91 1.12
C ILE A 81 -1.41 9.34 0.45
N ASP A 82 -1.15 10.64 0.45
CA ASP A 82 -0.03 11.28 -0.27
C ASP A 82 1.28 11.34 0.54
N ARG A 83 1.24 10.93 1.81
CA ARG A 83 2.37 11.02 2.74
C ARG A 83 2.55 9.76 3.58
N PRO A 84 3.78 9.42 3.98
CA PRO A 84 4.04 8.28 4.86
C PRO A 84 3.21 8.34 6.15
N LEU A 85 2.81 7.16 6.64
CA LEU A 85 1.96 7.03 7.82
C LEU A 85 2.65 7.66 9.05
N ARG A 86 1.97 8.58 9.71
CA ARG A 86 2.38 9.16 10.99
C ARG A 86 1.25 9.01 11.99
N LEU A 87 1.39 8.03 12.88
CA LEU A 87 0.44 7.78 13.96
C LEU A 87 0.83 8.58 15.19
N THR A 88 -0.17 9.11 15.88
CA THR A 88 -0.05 9.53 17.27
C THR A 88 0.15 8.31 18.19
N PRO A 89 0.66 8.49 19.43
CA PRO A 89 0.80 7.40 20.38
C PRO A 89 -0.51 6.63 20.62
N ASP A 90 -1.65 7.32 20.68
CA ASP A 90 -2.96 6.71 20.93
C ASP A 90 -3.43 5.86 19.73
N GLU A 91 -3.25 6.33 18.50
CA GLU A 91 -3.57 5.57 17.30
C GLU A 91 -2.67 4.33 17.16
N ALA A 92 -1.38 4.48 17.45
CA ALA A 92 -0.43 3.37 17.44
C ALA A 92 -0.80 2.31 18.50
N LEU A 93 -1.20 2.75 19.71
CA LEU A 93 -1.65 1.85 20.76
C LEU A 93 -2.94 1.14 20.37
N ALA A 94 -3.92 1.85 19.82
CA ALA A 94 -5.19 1.28 19.37
C ALA A 94 -4.97 0.19 18.32
N LEU A 95 -4.13 0.45 17.32
CA LEU A 95 -3.78 -0.55 16.30
C LEU A 95 -3.03 -1.75 16.91
N HIS A 96 -2.09 -1.51 17.82
CA HIS A 96 -1.34 -2.59 18.48
C HIS A 96 -2.24 -3.53 19.28
N VAL A 97 -3.27 -3.01 19.95
CA VAL A 97 -4.26 -3.82 20.66
C VAL A 97 -5.17 -4.56 19.67
N ALA A 98 -5.61 -3.91 18.59
CA ALA A 98 -6.50 -4.52 17.59
C ALA A 98 -5.84 -5.63 16.75
N LEU A 99 -4.52 -5.62 16.64
CA LEU A 99 -3.74 -6.59 15.84
C LEU A 99 -3.23 -7.79 16.64
N ARG A 100 -3.54 -7.87 17.94
CA ARG A 100 -3.15 -8.97 18.83
C ARG A 100 -4.15 -10.12 18.86
#